data_AF-X1JEC1-F1
#
_entry.id   AF-X1JEC1-F1
#
_cell.length_a   1.000
_cell.length_b   1.000
_cell.length_c   1.000
_cell.angle_alpha   90.00
_cell.angle_beta   90.00
_cell.angle_gamma   90.00
#
_symmetry.space_group_name_H-M   'P 1'
#
loop_
_entity.id
_entity.type
_entity.pdbx_description
1 polymer ?
#
loop_
_entity_poly.entity_id
_entity_poly.type
_entity_poly.pdbx_seq_one_letter_code
_entity_poly.pdbx_strand_id
1 'polypeptide(L)'
;MRVYNLIPSHFGGYRNVPVVKIIEDPFSRHSQDSYFIQLADMSAYFARLRHDHTPSQAKAWLHKLYKGIKPRYMLEASRKDSHGFVIYP
;
A
#
# COMPACT_ATOMS: atom_id res chain seq x y z
N MET A 1 -8.46 -5.37 -14.77
CA MET A 1 -8.14 -4.56 -15.96
C MET A 1 -9.09 -4.99 -17.07
N ARG A 2 -9.86 -4.06 -17.65
CA ARG A 2 -10.90 -4.39 -18.65
C ARG A 2 -10.20 -4.66 -20.00
N VAL A 3 -10.26 -5.90 -20.48
CA VAL A 3 -9.51 -6.40 -21.66
C VAL A 3 -10.08 -5.87 -23.00
N TYR A 4 -11.30 -5.33 -22.97
CA TYR A 4 -12.04 -4.93 -24.16
C TYR A 4 -12.63 -3.52 -23.98
N ASN A 5 -12.10 -2.54 -24.71
CA ASN A 5 -12.55 -1.15 -24.71
C ASN A 5 -12.74 -0.66 -26.16
N LEU A 6 -13.92 -0.90 -26.72
CA LEU A 6 -14.26 -0.47 -28.07
C LEU A 6 -14.58 1.03 -28.10
N ILE A 7 -13.71 1.79 -28.77
CA ILE A 7 -13.90 3.21 -29.03
C ILE A 7 -14.46 3.34 -30.46
N PRO A 8 -15.61 3.99 -30.65
CA PRO A 8 -16.16 4.22 -31.98
C PRO A 8 -15.27 5.18 -32.78
N SER A 9 -14.99 4.83 -34.03
CA SER A 9 -14.16 5.64 -34.94
C SER A 9 -15.01 6.61 -35.76
N HIS A 10 -14.52 7.84 -35.96
CA HIS A 10 -15.16 8.83 -36.83
C HIS A 10 -15.24 8.36 -38.30
N PHE A 11 -14.31 7.51 -38.73
CA PHE A 11 -14.26 6.95 -40.09
C PHE A 11 -15.00 5.60 -40.23
N GLY A 12 -15.80 5.22 -39.22
CA GLY A 12 -16.53 3.95 -39.17
C GLY A 12 -15.75 2.82 -38.48
N GLY A 13 -16.50 1.89 -37.88
CA GLY A 13 -15.97 0.74 -37.14
C GLY A 13 -15.64 1.01 -35.67
N TYR A 14 -15.15 -0.03 -34.99
CA TYR A 14 -14.74 0.03 -33.58
C TYR A 14 -13.25 -0.28 -33.46
N ARG A 15 -12.54 0.49 -32.64
CA ARG A 15 -11.14 0.24 -32.29
C ARG A 15 -11.05 -0.22 -30.84
N ASN A 16 -10.49 -1.40 -30.60
CA ASN A 16 -10.09 -1.79 -29.25
C ASN A 16 -8.74 -1.13 -28.94
N VAL A 17 -8.71 -0.16 -28.02
CA VAL A 17 -7.46 0.45 -27.53
C VAL A 17 -7.26 -0.02 -26.09
N PRO A 18 -6.61 -1.18 -25.88
CA PRO A 18 -6.30 -1.64 -24.54
C PRO A 18 -5.33 -0.64 -23.91
N VAL A 19 -5.64 -0.20 -22.68
CA VAL A 19 -4.74 0.66 -21.91
C VAL A 19 -3.52 -0.18 -21.53
N VAL A 20 -2.41 0.00 -22.25
CA VAL A 20 -1.18 -0.78 -22.02
C VAL A 20 -0.38 -0.19 -20.85
N LYS A 21 -0.37 1.14 -20.72
CA LYS A 21 0.26 1.88 -19.64
C LYS A 21 -0.60 3.11 -19.35
N ILE A 22 -0.86 3.37 -18.08
CA ILE A 22 -1.37 4.67 -17.65
C ILE A 22 -0.11 5.54 -17.50
N ILE A 23 -0.10 6.71 -18.12
CA ILE A 23 0.94 7.72 -17.86
C ILE A 23 0.59 8.33 -16.51
N GLU A 24 0.92 7.63 -15.42
CA GLU A 24 0.66 8.11 -14.05
C GLU A 24 1.75 9.06 -13.56
N ASP A 25 2.93 9.09 -14.20
CA ASP A 25 4.04 9.98 -13.83
C ASP A 25 4.93 10.31 -15.05
N PRO A 26 5.23 11.59 -15.38
CA PRO A 26 6.14 11.97 -16.46
C PRO A 26 7.59 11.48 -16.24
N PHE A 27 7.94 11.13 -15.01
CA PHE A 27 9.15 10.39 -14.71
C PHE A 27 8.81 8.92 -14.46
N SER A 28 9.27 8.04 -15.34
CA SER A 28 9.21 6.60 -15.09
C SER A 28 10.15 6.25 -13.94
N ARG A 29 9.64 6.24 -12.70
CA ARG A 29 10.36 5.69 -11.55
C ARG A 29 10.10 4.21 -11.47
N HIS A 30 11.14 3.42 -11.22
CA HIS A 30 10.93 2.01 -10.90
C HIS A 30 10.41 1.93 -9.47
N SER A 31 9.46 1.02 -9.20
CA SER A 31 8.94 0.85 -7.82
C SER A 31 10.04 0.52 -6.81
N GLN A 32 11.17 -0.01 -7.29
CA GLN A 32 12.38 -0.32 -6.54
C GLN A 32 13.04 0.95 -5.95
N ASP A 33 12.89 2.09 -6.62
CA ASP A 33 13.50 3.36 -6.21
C ASP A 33 12.82 3.96 -4.96
N SER A 34 11.61 3.49 -4.63
CA SER A 34 10.80 3.99 -3.52
C SER A 34 10.74 3.04 -2.31
N TYR A 35 11.66 2.06 -2.23
CA TYR A 35 11.62 1.00 -1.21
C TYR A 35 11.58 1.53 0.22
N PHE A 36 12.35 2.58 0.53
CA PHE A 36 12.38 3.15 1.88
C PHE A 36 11.04 3.73 2.31
N ILE A 37 10.33 4.40 1.40
CA ILE A 37 9.01 4.97 1.67
C ILE A 37 7.99 3.84 1.82
N GLN A 38 8.03 2.85 0.95
CA GLN A 38 7.14 1.67 1.04
C GLN A 38 7.32 0.90 2.35
N LEU A 39 8.56 0.76 2.84
CA LEU A 39 8.83 0.16 4.14
C LEU A 39 8.27 0.99 5.30
N ALA A 40 8.38 2.32 5.22
CA ALA A 40 7.79 3.22 6.22
C ALA A 40 6.27 3.10 6.22
N ASP A 41 5.63 3.15 5.04
CA ASP A 41 4.19 2.99 4.87
C ASP A 41 3.69 1.63 5.37
N MET A 42 4.42 0.56 5.07
CA MET A 42 4.11 -0.78 5.57
C MET A 42 4.17 -0.83 7.10
N SER A 43 5.20 -0.23 7.70
CA SER A 43 5.36 -0.18 9.16
C SER A 43 4.21 0.59 9.83
N ALA A 44 3.84 1.74 9.27
CA ALA A 44 2.70 2.53 9.73
C ALA A 44 1.37 1.77 9.57
N TYR A 45 1.18 1.05 8.46
CA TYR A 45 -0.01 0.24 8.21
C TYR A 45 -0.15 -0.90 9.23
N PHE A 46 0.94 -1.60 9.57
CA PHE A 46 0.90 -2.63 10.61
C PHE A 46 0.60 -2.06 12.00
N ALA A 47 1.13 -0.86 12.31
CA ALA A 47 0.77 -0.15 13.54
C ALA A 47 -0.73 0.18 13.57
N ARG A 48 -1.30 0.66 12.45
CA ARG A 48 -2.73 0.94 12.32
C ARG A 48 -3.58 -0.32 12.54
N LEU A 49 -3.22 -1.43 11.91
CA LEU A 49 -3.96 -2.70 12.03
C LEU A 49 -4.00 -3.27 13.45
N ARG A 50 -3.04 -2.91 14.30
CA ARG A 50 -3.10 -3.26 15.73
C ARG A 50 -4.33 -2.65 16.41
N HIS A 51 -4.74 -1.44 16.01
CA HIS A 51 -5.85 -0.69 16.60
C HIS A 51 -7.15 -0.88 15.83
N ASP A 52 -7.09 -0.83 14.50
CA ASP A 52 -8.27 -0.87 13.63
C ASP A 52 -8.05 -1.87 12.49
N HIS A 53 -8.61 -3.07 12.66
CA HIS A 53 -8.59 -4.12 11.66
C HIS A 53 -9.98 -4.71 11.44
N THR A 54 -10.24 -5.12 10.20
CA THR A 54 -11.47 -5.80 9.83
C THR A 54 -11.41 -7.29 10.18
N PRO A 55 -12.56 -7.99 10.30
CA PRO A 55 -12.58 -9.43 10.54
C PRO A 55 -11.81 -10.25 9.49
N SER A 56 -11.81 -9.79 8.23
CA SER A 56 -11.02 -10.41 7.15
C SER A 56 -9.51 -10.30 7.41
N GLN A 57 -9.05 -9.11 7.83
CA GLN A 57 -7.65 -8.88 8.20
C GLN A 57 -7.26 -9.65 9.47
N ALA A 58 -8.21 -9.85 10.40
CA ALA A 58 -8.02 -10.72 11.56
C ALA A 58 -7.80 -12.18 11.15
N LYS A 59 -8.66 -12.71 10.28
CA LYS A 59 -8.57 -14.08 9.72
C LYS A 59 -7.26 -14.32 9.00
N ALA A 60 -6.75 -13.32 8.28
CA ALA A 60 -5.45 -13.36 7.61
C ALA A 60 -4.26 -13.06 8.54
N TRP A 61 -4.47 -12.91 9.85
CA TRP A 61 -3.44 -12.62 10.86
C TRP A 61 -2.63 -11.34 10.63
N LEU A 62 -3.11 -10.42 9.79
CA LEU A 62 -2.37 -9.20 9.41
C LEU A 62 -2.14 -8.27 10.61
N HIS A 63 -3.12 -8.18 11.51
CA HIS A 63 -3.03 -7.43 12.77
C HIS A 63 -1.93 -7.93 13.72
N LYS A 64 -1.29 -9.08 13.47
CA LYS A 64 -0.16 -9.60 14.28
C LYS A 64 1.20 -9.33 13.65
N LEU A 65 1.27 -8.90 12.39
CA LEU A 65 2.54 -8.76 11.66
C LEU A 65 3.48 -7.73 12.29
N TYR A 66 2.94 -6.70 12.97
CA TYR A 66 3.75 -5.70 13.68
C TYR A 66 4.70 -6.33 14.71
N LYS A 67 4.38 -7.52 15.25
CA LYS A 67 5.22 -8.21 16.24
C LYS A 67 6.53 -8.70 15.63
N GLY A 68 6.51 -9.14 14.37
CA GLY A 68 7.69 -9.72 13.70
C GLY A 68 8.76 -8.69 13.37
N ILE A 69 8.35 -7.44 13.13
CA ILE A 69 9.27 -6.35 12.78
C ILE A 69 9.67 -5.50 14.00
N LYS A 70 9.29 -5.90 15.22
CA LYS A 70 9.64 -5.22 16.47
C LYS A 70 11.14 -4.86 16.61
N PRO A 71 12.11 -5.73 16.22
CA PRO A 71 13.53 -5.39 16.32
C PRO A 71 13.96 -4.17 15.48
N ARG A 72 13.13 -3.75 14.52
CA ARG A 72 13.39 -2.59 13.65
C ARG A 72 12.73 -1.30 14.16
N TYR A 73 11.91 -1.37 15.20
CA TYR A 73 11.20 -0.20 15.72
C TYR A 73 12.06 0.66 16.64
N MET A 74 11.78 1.97 16.65
CA MET A 74 12.34 2.91 17.62
C MET A 74 11.54 2.80 18.93
N LEU A 75 11.92 1.87 19.79
CA LEU A 75 11.22 1.62 21.07
C LEU A 75 11.26 2.85 22.02
N GLU A 76 12.31 3.67 21.91
CA GLU A 76 12.47 4.89 22.69
C GLU A 76 11.49 6.01 22.33
N ALA A 77 10.80 5.91 21.17
CA ALA A 77 9.84 6.92 20.75
C ALA A 77 8.62 7.01 21.68
N SER A 78 8.27 5.94 22.39
CA SER A 78 7.15 5.92 23.31
C SER A 78 7.47 5.07 24.54
N ARG A 79 7.49 5.71 25.71
CA ARG A 79 7.63 5.00 27.00
C ARG A 79 6.36 4.23 27.40
N LYS A 80 5.21 4.56 26.80
CA LYS A 80 3.91 3.96 27.12
C LYS A 80 3.64 2.68 26.35
N ASP A 81 4.16 2.58 25.12
CA ASP A 81 3.92 1.44 24.25
C ASP A 81 5.16 0.55 24.10
N SER A 82 4.99 -0.75 24.31
CA SER A 82 6.09 -1.72 24.23
C SER A 82 6.67 -1.95 22.83
N HIS A 83 6.07 -1.34 21.80
CA HIS A 83 6.52 -1.37 20.41
C HIS A 83 6.94 0.02 19.91
N GLY A 84 7.03 1.02 20.79
CA GLY A 84 7.49 2.37 20.43
C GLY A 84 6.46 3.24 19.70
N PHE A 85 5.19 2.80 19.62
CA PHE A 85 4.16 3.61 18.94
C PHE A 85 3.74 4.81 19.78
N VAL A 86 3.79 6.00 19.16
CA VAL A 86 3.28 7.24 19.73
C VAL A 86 1.81 7.36 19.33
N ILE A 87 0.92 7.14 20.29
CA ILE A 87 -0.52 7.31 20.10
C ILE A 87 -0.89 8.66 20.71
N TYR A 88 -1.21 9.62 19.86
CA TYR A 88 -1.73 10.91 20.28
C TYR A 88 -3.25 10.78 20.55
N PRO A 89 -3.79 11.41 21.60
CA PRO A 89 -5.23 11.43 21.86
C PRO A 89 -6.04 12.05 20.73
#